data_AF-Q91Y43-F1
#
_entry.id   AF-Q91Y43-F1
#
_cell.length_a   1.000
_cell.length_b   1.000
_cell.length_c   1.000
_cell.angle_alpha   90.00
_cell.angle_beta   90.00
_cell.angle_gamma   90.00
#
_symmetry.space_group_name_H-M   'P 1'
#
loop_
_entity.id
_entity.type
_entity.pdbx_description
1 polymer ?
#
loop_
_entity_poly.entity_id
_entity_poly.type
_entity_poly.pdbx_seq_one_letter_code
_entity_poly.pdbx_strand_id
1 'polypeptide(L)' 'MACLLPAARLPAGFLFLVLWGSVLGDKLLVVPQDGSHWLSMKEIVEHLSERGHDIVVLVPEVNLLLGESKYYRRKS' A
#
# COMPACT_ATOMS: atom_id res chain seq x y z
N MET A 1 30.73 4.52 16.15
CA MET A 1 30.40 5.86 15.64
C MET A 1 28.90 6.03 15.82
N ALA A 2 28.51 6.55 16.98
CA ALA A 2 27.10 6.78 17.31
C ALA A 2 26.69 8.12 16.70
N CYS A 3 25.79 8.10 15.72
CA CYS A 3 25.12 9.31 15.28
C CYS A 3 24.26 9.84 16.44
N LEU A 4 24.76 10.87 17.11
CA LEU A 4 23.98 11.76 17.97
C LEU A 4 23.02 12.55 17.08
N LEU A 5 21.84 12.01 16.82
CA LEU A 5 20.71 12.84 16.40
C LEU A 5 20.31 13.64 17.65
N PRO A 6 20.33 14.99 17.61
CA PRO A 6 19.88 15.79 18.74
C PRO A 6 18.44 15.37 19.03
N ALA A 7 18.13 15.17 20.30
CA ALA A 7 16.78 14.86 20.76
C ALA A 7 15.84 15.99 20.32
N ALA A 8 15.32 15.87 19.10
CA ALA A 8 14.40 16.80 18.51
C ALA A 8 13.13 16.69 19.34
N ARG A 9 12.93 17.69 20.21
CA ARG A 9 11.73 17.84 21.02
C ARG A 9 10.59 18.28 20.10
N LEU A 10 10.16 17.36 19.23
CA LEU A 10 9.06 17.57 18.31
C LEU A 10 7.80 17.81 19.16
N PRO A 11 7.02 18.88 18.91
CA PRO A 11 5.82 19.14 19.68
C PRO A 11 4.86 17.97 19.49
N ALA A 12 4.18 17.57 20.58
CA ALA A 12 3.24 16.44 20.55
C ALA A 12 2.20 16.57 19.42
N GLY A 13 1.80 17.79 19.07
CA GLY A 13 0.91 18.07 17.93
C GLY A 13 1.51 17.72 16.56
N PHE A 14 2.81 17.90 16.35
CA PHE A 14 3.49 17.49 15.12
C PHE A 14 3.56 15.95 15.02
N LEU A 15 3.87 15.27 16.12
CA LEU A 15 3.86 13.81 16.18
C LEU A 15 2.46 13.26 15.89
N PHE A 16 1.42 13.89 16.46
CA PHE A 16 0.02 13.52 16.26
C PHE A 16 -0.43 13.71 14.79
N LEU A 17 0.00 14.79 14.12
CA LEU A 17 -0.25 15.01 12.70
C LEU A 17 0.40 13.94 11.81
N VAL A 18 1.63 13.53 12.14
CA VAL A 18 2.33 12.45 11.41
C VAL A 18 1.63 11.11 11.62
N LEU A 19 1.22 10.80 12.85
CA LEU A 19 0.51 9.56 13.17
C LEU A 19 -0.91 9.52 12.59
N TRP A 20 -1.60 10.65 12.46
CA TRP A 20 -2.95 10.73 11.87
C TRP A 20 -3.00 10.31 10.40
N GLY A 21 -1.91 10.51 9.66
CA GLY A 21 -1.78 10.05 8.28
C GLY A 21 -1.32 8.59 8.14
N SER A 22 -0.92 7.94 9.24
CA SER A 22 -0.39 6.57 9.22
C SER A 22 -1.53 5.59 9.48
N VAL A 23 -1.93 4.85 8.45
CA VAL A 23 -2.85 3.74 8.58
C VAL A 23 -2.15 2.57 9.29
N LEU A 24 -2.75 2.01 10.36
CA LEU A 24 -2.23 0.81 11.05
C LEU A 24 -2.43 -0.49 10.25
N GLY A 25 -3.04 -0.40 9.06
CA GLY A 25 -3.31 -1.53 8.18
C GLY A 25 -2.17 -1.72 7.20
N ASP A 26 -1.09 -2.36 7.63
CA ASP A 26 0.12 -2.45 6.80
C ASP A 26 -0.02 -3.41 5.61
N LYS A 27 -0.95 -4.37 5.66
CA LYS A 27 -1.06 -5.45 4.67
C LYS A 27 -2.49 -5.67 4.18
N LEU A 28 -2.65 -5.64 2.86
CA LEU A 28 -3.94 -5.86 2.19
C LEU A 28 -3.85 -7.06 1.25
N LEU A 29 -4.86 -7.93 1.31
CA LEU A 29 -5.09 -8.97 0.31
C LEU A 29 -6.24 -8.55 -0.59
N VAL A 30 -6.00 -8.54 -1.90
CA VAL A 30 -6.97 -8.19 -2.92
C VAL A 30 -7.28 -9.42 -3.73
N VAL A 31 -8.57 -9.73 -3.87
CA VAL A 31 -9.06 -10.86 -4.66
C VAL A 31 -9.88 -10.29 -5.82
N PRO A 32 -9.25 -9.98 -6.96
CA PRO A 32 -9.92 -9.36 -8.10
C PRO A 32 -10.68 -10.38 -8.94
N GLN A 33 -11.72 -9.89 -9.60
CA GLN A 33 -12.28 -10.53 -10.78
C GLN A 33 -11.67 -9.87 -12.02
N ASP A 34 -11.32 -10.65 -13.05
CA ASP A 34 -10.65 -10.14 -14.26
C ASP A 34 -11.54 -9.21 -15.11
N GLY A 35 -10.94 -8.52 -16.09
CA GLY A 35 -11.64 -7.61 -17.00
C GLY A 35 -11.93 -6.24 -16.39
N SER A 36 -13.15 -5.71 -16.64
CA SER A 36 -13.57 -4.38 -16.18
C SER A 36 -13.55 -4.23 -14.65
N HIS A 37 -13.82 -5.32 -13.94
CA HIS A 37 -13.78 -5.35 -12.47
C HIS A 37 -12.37 -5.02 -11.95
N TRP A 38 -11.34 -5.65 -12.52
CA TRP A 38 -9.95 -5.35 -12.18
C TRP A 38 -9.56 -3.93 -12.61
N LEU A 39 -9.95 -3.50 -13.83
CA LEU A 39 -9.64 -2.14 -14.31
C LEU A 39 -10.14 -1.05 -13.35
N SER A 40 -11.36 -1.19 -12.84
CA SER A 40 -11.92 -0.24 -11.86
C SER A 40 -11.23 -0.33 -10.49
N MET A 41 -10.79 -1.52 -10.07
CA MET A 41 -10.14 -1.70 -8.77
C MET A 41 -8.66 -1.30 -8.77
N LYS A 42 -8.01 -1.32 -9.94
CA LYS A 42 -6.58 -1.02 -10.08
C LYS A 42 -6.20 0.34 -9.49
N GLU A 43 -6.98 1.38 -9.78
CA GLU A 43 -6.71 2.74 -9.27
C GLU A 43 -6.75 2.79 -7.74
N ILE A 44 -7.68 2.05 -7.11
CA ILE A 44 -7.79 1.97 -5.66
C ILE A 44 -6.55 1.29 -5.06
N VAL A 45 -6.10 0.19 -5.67
CA VAL A 45 -4.91 -0.55 -5.23
C VAL A 45 -3.66 0.33 -5.33
N GLU A 46 -3.49 1.05 -6.44
CA GLU A 46 -2.34 1.94 -6.64
C GLU A 46 -2.34 3.06 -5.58
N HIS A 47 -3.48 3.69 -5.33
CA HIS A 47 -3.61 4.76 -4.33
C HIS A 47 -3.39 4.29 -2.88
N LEU A 48 -3.76 3.05 -2.57
CA LEU A 48 -3.48 2.46 -1.25
C LEU A 48 -2.00 2.11 -1.10
N SER A 49 -1.35 1.63 -2.17
CA SER A 49 0.10 1.39 -2.19
C SER A 49 0.89 2.67 -1.96
N GLU A 50 0.50 3.78 -2.61
CA GLU A 50 1.12 5.10 -2.42
C GLU A 50 0.96 5.65 -0.99
N ARG A 51 -0.08 5.21 -0.27
CA ARG A 51 -0.24 5.48 1.17
C ARG A 51 0.58 4.58 2.09
N GLY A 52 1.39 3.67 1.53
CA GLY A 52 2.30 2.81 2.29
C GLY A 52 1.75 1.42 2.63
N HIS A 53 0.62 1.01 2.06
CA HIS A 53 0.12 -0.35 2.28
C HIS A 53 0.93 -1.37 1.44
N ASP A 54 1.32 -2.49 2.05
CA ASP A 54 1.86 -3.67 1.36
C ASP A 54 0.70 -4.52 0.81
N ILE A 55 0.54 -4.53 -0.50
CA ILE A 55 -0.64 -5.13 -1.14
C ILE A 55 -0.24 -6.41 -1.87
N VAL A 56 -0.98 -7.48 -1.61
CA VAL A 56 -0.93 -8.74 -2.34
C VAL A 56 -2.20 -8.89 -3.16
N VAL A 57 -2.06 -9.11 -4.46
CA VAL A 57 -3.17 -9.35 -5.38
C VAL A 57 -3.15 -10.82 -5.78
N LEU A 58 -4.27 -11.52 -5.56
CA LEU A 58 -4.47 -12.86 -6.10
C LEU A 58 -4.72 -12.79 -7.60
N VAL A 59 -4.05 -13.66 -8.35
CA VAL A 59 -4.12 -13.68 -9.80
C VAL A 59 -4.82 -14.97 -10.22
N PRO A 60 -6.02 -14.89 -10.81
CA PRO A 60 -6.71 -16.07 -11.31
C PRO A 60 -5.91 -16.73 -12.46
N GLU A 61 -6.06 -18.05 -12.61
CA GLU A 61 -5.39 -18.85 -13.66
C GLU A 61 -5.61 -18.28 -15.06
N VAL A 62 -6.83 -17.81 -15.31
CA VAL A 62 -7.17 -17.05 -16.52
C VAL A 62 -7.22 -15.58 -16.14
N ASN A 63 -6.26 -14.81 -16.64
CA ASN A 63 -6.25 -13.36 -16.53
C ASN A 63 -5.81 -12.71 -17.85
N LEU A 64 -6.47 -11.60 -18.20
CA LEU A 64 -6.20 -10.83 -19.40
C LEU A 64 -5.47 -9.52 -19.07
N LEU A 65 -5.80 -8.90 -17.93
CA LEU A 65 -5.37 -7.53 -17.59
C LEU A 65 -4.52 -7.44 -16.30
N LEU A 66 -4.33 -8.54 -15.58
CA LEU A 66 -3.55 -8.62 -14.33
C LEU A 66 -2.07 -8.90 -14.62
N GLY A 67 -1.34 -7.87 -15.01
CA GLY A 67 0.12 -7.90 -15.24
C GLY A 67 0.97 -7.55 -14.01
N GLU A 68 2.29 -7.55 -14.19
CA GLU A 68 3.24 -7.08 -13.17
C GLU A 68 3.05 -5.60 -12.83
N SER A 69 3.31 -5.24 -11.57
CA SER A 69 3.17 -3.87 -11.07
C SER A 69 4.15 -3.59 -9.93
N LYS A 70 4.55 -2.33 -9.81
CA LYS A 70 5.31 -1.84 -8.64
C LYS A 70 4.42 -1.59 -7.41
N TYR A 71 3.11 -1.51 -7.60
CA TYR A 71 2.14 -1.14 -6.55
C TYR A 71 1.62 -2.33 -5.73
N TYR A 72 1.79 -3.55 -6.23
CA TYR A 72 1.32 -4.75 -5.54
C TYR A 72 2.15 -5.97 -5.92
N ARG A 73 2.16 -6.98 -5.05
CA ARG A 73 2.77 -8.28 -5.30
C ARG A 73 1.71 -9.27 -5.77
N ARG A 74 2.00 -9.96 -6.87
CA ARG A 74 1.13 -11.01 -7.40
C ARG A 74 1.33 -12.33 -6.64
N LYS A 75 0.22 -13.03 -6.39
CA LYS A 75 0.20 -14.42 -5.90
C LYS A 75 -0.84 -15.21 -6.68
N SER A 76 -0.46 -16.39 -7.14
CA SER A 76 -1.35 -17.40 -7.72
C SER A 76 -1.99 -18.22 -6.61
#